data_AF-A0A318QXK7-F1
#
_entry.id   AF-A0A318QXK7-F1
#
_cell.length_a   1.000
_cell.length_b   1.000
_cell.length_c   1.000
_cell.angle_alpha   90.00
_cell.angle_beta   90.00
_cell.angle_gamma   90.00
#
_symmetry.space_group_name_H-M   'P 1'
#
loop_
_entity.id
_entity.type
_entity.pdbx_description
1 polymer ?
#
loop_
_entity_poly.entity_id
_entity_poly.type
_entity_poly.pdbx_seq_one_letter_code
_entity_poly.pdbx_strand_id
1 'polypeptide(L)'
;MAYDTTAPQPTPVTARYDMAQYDDLSGLPAASDLIALTAEQYSAIGLSGIGVSGGKVVPYSPPAPPVPLQTQAKNAQAWITQQANLAAAMGETFTADMKAYVIAINAIASGTDTTSTALPDQPTDVMTASAAAATT
;
A
#
# COMPACT_ATOMS: atom_id res chain seq x y z
N MET A 1 -8.61 10.78 25.68
CA MET A 1 -7.91 9.82 24.80
C MET A 1 -6.86 10.54 23.99
N ALA A 2 -5.72 9.90 23.71
CA ALA A 2 -4.71 10.41 22.78
C ALA A 2 -4.83 9.72 21.41
N TYR A 3 -4.54 10.48 20.36
CA TYR A 3 -4.52 10.04 18.96
C TYR A 3 -3.56 10.94 18.17
N ASP A 4 -3.15 10.50 16.98
CA ASP A 4 -2.30 11.33 16.10
C ASP A 4 -3.15 12.41 15.42
N THR A 5 -2.95 13.67 15.80
CA THR A 5 -3.66 14.83 15.23
C THR A 5 -3.06 15.31 13.91
N THR A 6 -1.87 14.81 13.55
CA THR A 6 -1.12 15.22 12.35
C THR A 6 -1.40 14.31 11.16
N ALA A 7 -1.84 13.07 11.41
CA ALA A 7 -2.20 12.13 10.37
C ALA A 7 -3.65 12.34 9.85
N PRO A 8 -3.92 11.98 8.57
CA PRO A 8 -5.27 12.00 8.03
C PRO A 8 -6.24 11.16 8.86
N GLN A 9 -7.34 11.78 9.29
CA GLN A 9 -8.37 11.14 10.12
C GLN A 9 -9.30 10.27 9.27
N PRO A 10 -9.86 9.17 9.82
CA PRO A 10 -9.76 8.75 11.21
C PRO A 10 -8.43 8.05 11.54
N THR A 11 -7.83 8.36 12.69
CA THR A 11 -6.63 7.67 13.20
C THR A 11 -6.98 6.75 14.38
N PRO A 12 -6.26 5.63 14.56
CA PRO A 12 -6.47 4.79 15.73
C PRO A 12 -6.13 5.56 17.01
N VAL A 13 -6.81 5.19 18.10
CA VAL A 13 -6.45 5.69 19.43
C VAL A 13 -5.13 5.08 19.86
N THR A 14 -4.20 5.92 20.32
CA THR A 14 -2.85 5.51 20.73
C THR A 14 -2.76 5.28 22.24
N ALA A 15 -3.54 5.99 23.05
CA ALA A 15 -3.59 5.80 24.49
C ALA A 15 -4.91 6.26 25.15
N ARG A 16 -5.19 5.68 26.31
CA ARG A 16 -6.22 6.13 27.25
C ARG A 16 -5.56 6.54 28.56
N TYR A 17 -6.00 7.65 29.11
CA TYR A 17 -5.58 8.13 30.41
C TYR A 17 -6.82 8.22 31.28
N ASP A 18 -6.80 7.53 32.42
CA ASP A 18 -7.79 7.70 33.48
C ASP A 18 -7.21 8.67 34.50
N MET A 19 -7.44 9.97 34.29
CA MET A 19 -6.86 11.02 35.12
C MET A 19 -7.45 11.04 36.54
N ALA A 20 -8.56 10.33 36.79
CA ALA A 20 -9.16 10.21 38.13
C ALA A 20 -8.37 9.26 39.04
N GLN A 21 -7.42 8.50 38.50
CA GLN A 21 -6.55 7.58 39.24
C GLN A 21 -5.24 8.23 39.71
N TYR A 22 -4.98 9.49 39.34
CA TYR A 22 -3.71 10.16 39.59
C TYR A 22 -3.87 11.29 40.61
N ASP A 23 -3.06 11.26 41.66
CA ASP A 23 -2.94 12.35 42.65
C ASP A 23 -2.03 13.50 42.14
N ASP A 24 -1.19 13.21 41.15
CA ASP A 24 -0.34 14.18 40.43
C ASP A 24 -0.44 13.95 38.92
N LEU A 25 -0.69 15.02 38.18
CA LEU A 25 -0.83 15.02 36.72
C LEU A 25 0.46 15.46 36.01
N SER A 26 1.54 15.74 36.77
CA SER A 26 2.83 16.08 36.19
C SER A 26 3.34 14.93 35.31
N GLY A 27 3.58 15.23 34.03
CA GLY A 27 4.00 14.25 33.01
C GLY A 27 2.87 13.63 32.17
N LEU A 28 1.60 13.95 32.45
CA LEU A 28 0.50 13.61 31.55
C LEU A 28 0.30 14.69 30.46
N PRO A 29 -0.24 14.31 29.28
CA PRO A 29 -0.62 15.30 28.27
C PRO A 29 -1.63 16.32 28.82
N ALA A 30 -1.59 17.55 28.30
CA ALA A 30 -2.55 18.57 28.69
C ALA A 30 -3.97 18.10 28.36
N ALA A 31 -4.94 18.43 29.21
CA ALA A 31 -6.34 18.02 29.00
C ALA A 31 -6.93 18.56 27.69
N SER A 32 -6.44 19.70 27.19
CA SER A 32 -6.81 20.27 25.89
C SER A 32 -6.39 19.39 24.70
N ASP A 33 -5.37 18.55 24.88
CA ASP A 33 -4.84 17.65 23.85
C ASP A 33 -5.52 16.27 23.91
N LEU A 34 -6.47 16.09 24.83
CA LEU A 34 -7.18 14.85 25.07
C LEU A 34 -8.67 14.98 24.74
N ILE A 35 -9.23 13.92 24.17
CA ILE A 35 -10.70 13.82 24.02
C ILE A 35 -11.31 13.34 25.32
N ALA A 36 -12.22 14.15 25.89
CA ALA A 36 -13.04 13.79 27.03
C ALA A 36 -14.07 12.72 26.63
N LEU A 37 -14.15 11.67 27.44
CA LEU A 37 -15.16 10.61 27.31
C LEU A 37 -16.12 10.69 28.50
N THR A 38 -17.39 10.36 28.28
CA THR A 38 -18.29 10.05 29.40
C THR A 38 -17.90 8.72 30.03
N ALA A 39 -18.34 8.46 31.27
CA ALA A 39 -18.10 7.18 31.94
C ALA A 39 -18.66 5.99 31.11
N GLU A 40 -19.81 6.18 30.48
CA GLU A 40 -20.45 5.16 29.62
C GLU A 40 -19.61 4.90 28.36
N GLN A 41 -19.08 5.95 27.73
CA GLN A 41 -18.15 5.82 26.60
C GLN A 41 -16.86 5.13 27.04
N TYR A 42 -16.32 5.48 28.20
CA TYR A 42 -15.11 4.88 28.74
C TYR A 42 -15.28 3.36 28.97
N SER A 43 -16.41 2.94 29.53
CA SER A 43 -16.74 1.53 29.77
C SER A 43 -17.12 0.74 28.52
N ALA A 44 -17.72 1.39 27.50
CA ALA A 44 -18.21 0.73 26.30
C ALA A 44 -17.16 0.57 25.18
N ILE A 45 -16.13 1.41 25.16
CA ILE A 45 -15.17 1.44 24.06
C ILE A 45 -14.05 0.41 24.32
N GLY A 46 -13.82 -0.55 23.41
CA GLY A 46 -12.59 -1.37 23.36
C GLY A 46 -11.43 -0.64 22.66
N LEU A 47 -10.15 -0.96 22.90
CA LEU A 47 -9.03 -0.25 22.24
C LEU A 47 -8.95 -0.53 20.71
N SER A 48 -9.61 -1.58 20.24
CA SER A 48 -9.67 -1.98 18.84
C SER A 48 -10.94 -1.50 18.15
N GLY A 49 -10.87 -1.23 16.83
CA GLY A 49 -12.02 -0.90 16.00
C GLY A 49 -12.57 0.52 16.17
N ILE A 50 -11.88 1.39 16.90
CA ILE A 50 -12.24 2.78 17.13
C ILE A 50 -11.08 3.73 16.82
N GLY A 51 -11.44 4.90 16.31
CA GLY A 51 -10.51 5.96 15.99
C GLY A 51 -11.14 7.30 16.32
N VAL A 52 -10.36 8.33 16.09
CA VAL A 52 -10.81 9.71 16.29
C VAL A 52 -11.00 10.36 14.93
N SER A 53 -12.04 11.18 14.79
CA SER A 53 -12.18 12.12 13.68
C SER A 53 -12.90 13.36 14.15
N GLY A 54 -12.33 14.54 13.91
CA GLY A 54 -12.92 15.82 14.31
C GLY A 54 -13.21 15.92 15.82
N GLY A 55 -12.34 15.36 16.66
CA GLY A 55 -12.52 15.37 18.13
C GLY A 55 -13.57 14.39 18.66
N LYS A 56 -14.11 13.51 17.82
CA LYS A 56 -15.11 12.50 18.20
C LYS A 56 -14.58 11.09 18.00
N VAL A 57 -15.01 10.17 18.87
CA VAL A 57 -14.76 8.74 18.68
C VAL A 57 -15.69 8.23 17.57
N VAL A 58 -15.10 7.58 16.58
CA VAL A 58 -15.80 6.97 15.42
C VAL A 58 -15.32 5.53 15.24
N PRO A 59 -16.11 4.66 14.59
CA PRO A 59 -15.60 3.37 14.13
C PRO A 59 -14.37 3.58 13.24
N TYR A 60 -13.31 2.82 13.50
CA TYR A 60 -12.09 2.85 12.70
C TYR A 60 -11.89 1.52 11.98
N SER A 61 -11.84 1.60 10.65
CA SER A 61 -11.35 0.54 9.79
C SER A 61 -9.97 0.96 9.31
N PRO A 62 -8.89 0.21 9.63
CA PRO A 62 -7.57 0.51 9.12
C PRO A 62 -7.60 0.54 7.59
N PRO A 63 -6.90 1.50 6.93
CA PRO A 63 -6.73 1.43 5.50
C PRO A 63 -6.09 0.09 5.14
N ALA A 64 -6.60 -0.54 4.07
CA ALA A 64 -6.02 -1.79 3.58
C ALA A 64 -4.51 -1.58 3.33
N PRO A 65 -3.65 -2.52 3.74
CA PRO A 65 -2.23 -2.40 3.47
C PRO A 65 -2.03 -2.28 1.95
N PRO A 66 -1.09 -1.43 1.49
CA PRO A 66 -0.79 -1.34 0.06
C PRO A 66 -0.39 -2.73 -0.46
N VAL A 67 -0.90 -3.08 -1.64
CA VAL A 67 -0.58 -4.37 -2.28
C VAL A 67 0.95 -4.46 -2.43
N PRO A 68 1.62 -5.50 -1.88
CA PRO A 68 3.06 -5.63 -1.98
C PRO A 68 3.53 -5.56 -3.44
N LEU A 69 4.65 -4.87 -3.69
CA LEU A 69 5.17 -4.68 -5.05
C LEU A 69 5.42 -6.02 -5.77
N GLN A 70 5.84 -7.05 -5.03
CA GLN A 70 5.98 -8.42 -5.55
C GLN A 70 4.65 -9.00 -6.05
N THR A 71 3.54 -8.73 -5.35
CA THR A 71 2.21 -9.17 -5.77
C THR A 71 1.78 -8.46 -7.05
N GLN A 72 2.06 -7.16 -7.15
CA GLN A 72 1.78 -6.40 -8.38
C GLN A 72 2.60 -6.94 -9.57
N ALA A 73 3.88 -7.25 -9.36
CA ALA A 73 4.74 -7.84 -10.38
C ALA A 73 4.26 -9.23 -10.84
N LYS A 74 3.81 -10.08 -9.90
CA LYS A 74 3.20 -11.38 -10.23
C LYS A 74 1.92 -11.22 -11.06
N ASN A 75 1.11 -10.20 -10.79
CA ASN A 75 -0.05 -9.91 -11.63
C ASN A 75 0.37 -9.44 -13.03
N ALA A 76 1.43 -8.63 -13.15
CA ALA A 76 1.97 -8.18 -14.44
C ALA A 76 2.53 -9.34 -15.30
N GLN A 77 2.99 -10.44 -14.69
CA GLN A 77 3.42 -11.64 -15.43
C GLN A 77 2.32 -12.26 -16.28
N ALA A 78 1.04 -12.14 -15.90
CA ALA A 78 -0.08 -12.61 -16.70
C ALA A 78 -0.17 -11.87 -18.04
N TRP A 79 -0.03 -10.54 -18.01
CA TRP A 79 0.01 -9.71 -19.22
C TRP A 79 1.24 -10.01 -20.08
N ILE A 80 2.43 -10.15 -19.47
CA ILE A 80 3.66 -10.54 -20.18
C ILE A 80 3.46 -11.87 -20.92
N THR A 81 2.84 -12.85 -20.26
CA THR A 81 2.56 -14.17 -20.85
C THR A 81 1.61 -14.07 -22.04
N GLN A 82 0.58 -13.21 -21.93
CA GLN A 82 -0.33 -12.94 -23.05
C GLN A 82 0.43 -12.34 -24.25
N GLN A 83 1.30 -11.35 -24.03
CA GLN A 83 2.11 -10.76 -25.09
C GLN A 83 3.07 -11.77 -25.72
N ALA A 84 3.67 -12.65 -24.92
CA ALA A 84 4.59 -13.67 -25.41
C ALA A 84 3.88 -14.67 -26.35
N ASN A 85 2.64 -15.05 -26.01
CA ASN A 85 1.83 -15.93 -26.85
C ASN A 85 1.45 -15.26 -28.18
N LEU A 86 1.11 -13.97 -28.16
CA LEU A 86 0.81 -13.20 -29.38
C LEU A 86 2.05 -13.06 -30.27
N ALA A 87 3.21 -12.73 -29.69
CA ALA A 87 4.46 -12.62 -30.44
C ALA A 87 4.81 -13.95 -31.10
N ALA A 88 4.71 -15.06 -30.36
CA ALA A 88 4.94 -16.40 -30.90
C ALA A 88 3.97 -16.75 -32.05
N ALA A 89 2.69 -16.40 -31.92
CA ALA A 89 1.69 -16.64 -32.96
C ALA A 89 1.93 -15.82 -34.23
N MET A 90 2.50 -14.61 -34.10
CA MET A 90 2.81 -13.72 -35.21
C MET A 90 4.22 -13.93 -35.79
N GLY A 91 5.03 -14.80 -35.17
CA GLY A 91 6.44 -14.99 -35.53
C GLY A 91 7.30 -13.76 -35.21
N GLU A 92 6.85 -12.89 -34.31
CA GLU A 92 7.55 -11.68 -33.88
C GLU A 92 8.37 -11.93 -32.61
N THR A 93 9.25 -10.98 -32.28
CA THR A 93 10.02 -11.04 -31.03
C THR A 93 9.86 -9.77 -30.23
N PHE A 94 9.98 -9.87 -28.90
CA PHE A 94 9.94 -8.72 -28.02
C PHE A 94 11.03 -7.70 -28.34
N THR A 95 10.61 -6.43 -28.32
CA THR A 95 11.50 -5.26 -28.37
C THR A 95 12.51 -5.28 -27.23
N ALA A 96 13.56 -4.45 -27.33
CA ALA A 96 14.51 -4.28 -26.24
C ALA A 96 13.81 -3.77 -24.96
N ASP A 97 12.86 -2.86 -25.11
CA ASP A 97 12.11 -2.26 -24.00
C ASP A 97 11.22 -3.30 -23.31
N MET A 98 10.53 -4.14 -24.09
CA MET A 98 9.74 -5.23 -23.51
C MET A 98 10.61 -6.27 -22.81
N LYS A 99 11.80 -6.59 -23.33
CA LYS A 99 12.76 -7.46 -22.62
C LYS A 99 13.22 -6.85 -21.30
N ALA A 100 13.55 -5.55 -21.29
CA ALA A 100 13.94 -4.84 -20.06
C ALA A 100 12.80 -4.84 -19.04
N TYR A 101 11.57 -4.58 -19.48
CA TYR A 101 10.37 -4.66 -18.64
C TYR A 101 10.19 -6.06 -18.04
N VAL A 102 10.28 -7.13 -18.85
CA VAL A 102 10.15 -8.52 -18.35
C VAL A 102 11.22 -8.86 -17.32
N ILE A 103 12.47 -8.43 -17.53
CA ILE A 103 13.57 -8.65 -16.58
C ILE A 103 13.29 -7.94 -15.26
N ALA A 104 12.88 -6.67 -15.31
CA ALA A 104 12.56 -5.89 -14.12
C ALA A 104 11.36 -6.49 -13.35
N ILE A 105 10.27 -6.84 -14.04
CA ILE A 105 9.12 -7.49 -13.42
C ILE A 105 9.51 -8.82 -12.77
N ASN A 106 10.36 -9.64 -13.41
CA ASN A 106 10.83 -10.88 -12.82
C ASN A 106 11.71 -10.66 -11.58
N ALA A 107 12.62 -9.69 -11.61
CA ALA A 107 13.47 -9.36 -10.46
C ALA A 107 12.65 -8.87 -9.25
N ILE A 108 11.61 -8.08 -9.49
CA ILE A 108 10.66 -7.64 -8.46
C ILE A 108 9.83 -8.83 -7.97
N ALA A 109 9.27 -9.64 -8.87
CA ALA A 109 8.42 -10.77 -8.50
C ALA A 109 9.16 -11.87 -7.72
N SER A 110 10.45 -12.08 -7.99
CA SER A 110 11.32 -13.01 -7.27
C SER A 110 11.82 -12.46 -5.92
N GLY A 111 11.67 -11.16 -5.68
CA GLY A 111 12.24 -10.47 -4.52
C GLY A 111 13.75 -10.24 -4.61
N THR A 112 14.35 -10.40 -5.79
CA THR A 112 15.76 -10.08 -6.04
C THR A 112 15.98 -8.58 -6.10
N ASP A 113 14.99 -7.82 -6.60
CA ASP A 113 14.97 -6.37 -6.50
C ASP A 113 14.34 -5.93 -5.18
N THR A 114 15.17 -5.39 -4.30
CA THR A 114 14.79 -4.83 -2.99
C THR A 114 14.85 -3.30 -2.96
N THR A 115 15.17 -2.67 -4.09
CA THR A 115 15.41 -1.23 -4.21
C THR A 115 14.27 -0.50 -4.89
N SER A 116 13.54 -1.17 -5.80
CA SER A 116 12.39 -0.59 -6.48
C SER A 116 11.24 -0.30 -5.53
N THR A 117 10.66 0.90 -5.68
CA THR A 117 9.51 1.38 -4.89
C THR A 117 8.21 1.40 -5.69
N ALA A 118 8.28 1.17 -7.00
CA ALA A 118 7.16 1.11 -7.92
C ALA A 118 7.43 0.11 -9.05
N LEU A 119 6.39 -0.28 -9.79
CA LEU A 119 6.57 -1.07 -11.01
C LEU A 119 7.12 -0.17 -12.13
N PRO A 120 7.96 -0.71 -13.03
CA PRO A 120 8.30 -0.02 -14.27
C PRO A 120 7.04 0.21 -15.11
N ASP A 121 7.02 1.29 -15.88
CA ASP A 121 5.93 1.57 -16.81
C ASP A 121 5.87 0.50 -17.90
N GLN A 122 4.66 0.14 -18.32
CA GLN A 122 4.47 -0.80 -19.42
C GLN A 122 4.97 -0.19 -20.74
N PRO A 123 5.75 -0.93 -21.53
CA PRO A 123 6.21 -0.44 -22.83
C PRO A 123 5.03 -0.27 -23.78
N THR A 124 5.00 0.85 -24.50
CA THR A 124 3.99 1.13 -25.54
C THR A 124 4.25 0.35 -26.82
N ASP A 125 5.51 -0.04 -27.05
CA ASP A 125 5.93 -0.86 -28.19
C ASP A 125 6.48 -2.21 -27.70
N VAL A 126 5.66 -3.25 -27.89
CA VAL A 126 5.90 -4.59 -27.33
C VAL A 126 6.56 -5.55 -28.32
N MET A 127 6.45 -5.31 -29.63
CA MET A 127 6.84 -6.28 -30.65
C MET A 127 7.60 -5.65 -31.80
N THR A 128 8.67 -6.32 -32.20
CA THR A 128 9.39 -6.03 -33.45
C THR A 128 9.06 -7.12 -34.46
N ALA A 129 8.54 -6.71 -35.62
CA ALA A 129 8.28 -7.60 -36.75
C ALA A 129 9.54 -8.37 -37.11
N SER A 130 9.42 -9.69 -37.26
CA SER A 130 10.53 -10.51 -37.73
C SER A 130 10.81 -10.16 -39.19
N ALA A 131 12.05 -9.78 -39.47
CA ALA A 131 12.50 -9.53 -40.83
C ALA A 131 12.46 -10.85 -41.61
N ALA A 132 11.34 -11.12 -42.29
CA ALA A 132 11.27 -12.18 -43.27
C ALA A 132 12.37 -11.94 -44.31
N ALA A 133 13.20 -12.97 -44.50
CA ALA A 133 14.32 -12.97 -45.44
C ALA A 133 13.86 -12.47 -46.82
N ALA A 134 14.22 -11.23 -47.14
CA ALA A 134 14.23 -10.76 -48.52
C ALA A 134 15.47 -11.37 -49.20
N THR A 135 15.35 -12.63 -49.61
CA THR A 135 16.20 -13.18 -50.66
C THR A 135 15.70 -12.65 -52.00
N THR A 136 16.45 -11.72 -52.59
CA THR A 136 16.47 -11.50 -54.04
C THR A 136 17.81 -11.92 -54.58
#